data_AF-A0A1Q6TRB0-F1
#
_entry.id   AF-A0A1Q6TRB0-F1
#
_cell.length_a   1.000
_cell.length_b   1.000
_cell.length_c   1.000
_cell.angle_alpha   90.00
_cell.angle_beta   90.00
_cell.angle_gamma   90.00
#
_symmetry.space_group_name_H-M   'P 1'
#
loop_
_entity.id
_entity.type
_entity.pdbx_description
1 polymer ?
#
loop_
_entity_poly.entity_id
_entity_poly.type
_entity_poly.pdbx_seq_one_letter_code
_entity_poly.pdbx_strand_id
1 'polypeptide(L)'
;MCYDAFSDEELIAKLRRGENEVTDYILEKYKPLVRKRTNAMYLMGGETEDLIQEGMIGLFKAIRDYQEEREASFYHFAELCINRQLYSALQASNRKKHQPLNTYISFSSGESDDGVKVEDALLGQSQSPEQLVIEKEVWEDFKQRLNGRLSKMENQVLAFYLDGNNYIQIAQLMNKSPKSIDNALQRIRQKVKQMKQEERG
;
A
#
# COMPACT_ATOMS: atom_id res chain seq x y z
N MET A 1 -26.41 -0.81 -11.44
CA MET A 1 -26.13 -1.17 -12.85
C MET A 1 -24.95 -2.14 -12.86
N CYS A 2 -24.90 -3.06 -13.83
CA CYS A 2 -23.74 -3.95 -14.00
C CYS A 2 -22.69 -3.19 -14.83
N TYR A 3 -21.64 -2.73 -14.16
CA TYR A 3 -20.53 -2.00 -14.78
C TYR A 3 -19.41 -2.94 -15.26
N ASP A 4 -19.57 -4.25 -15.07
CA ASP A 4 -18.55 -5.28 -15.31
C ASP A 4 -18.20 -5.48 -16.80
N ALA A 5 -19.05 -4.98 -17.70
CA ALA A 5 -18.84 -5.04 -19.14
C ALA A 5 -17.99 -3.87 -19.70
N PHE A 6 -17.68 -2.86 -18.88
CA PHE A 6 -16.91 -1.68 -19.30
C PHE A 6 -15.44 -1.82 -18.91
N SER A 7 -14.57 -1.35 -19.80
CA SER A 7 -13.16 -1.08 -19.50
C SER A 7 -13.01 0.04 -18.46
N ASP A 8 -11.84 0.14 -17.84
CA ASP A 8 -11.58 1.18 -16.84
C ASP A 8 -11.66 2.58 -17.45
N GLU A 9 -11.16 2.74 -18.68
CA GLU A 9 -11.20 3.98 -19.43
C GLU A 9 -12.65 4.40 -19.77
N GLU A 10 -13.50 3.45 -20.18
CA GLU A 10 -14.93 3.72 -20.41
C GLU A 10 -15.65 4.14 -19.13
N LEU A 11 -15.31 3.53 -17.99
CA LEU A 11 -15.87 3.91 -16.69
C LEU A 11 -15.46 5.34 -16.31
N ILE A 12 -14.20 5.71 -16.52
CA ILE A 12 -13.75 7.09 -16.30
C ILE A 12 -14.47 8.06 -17.25
N ALA A 13 -14.62 7.70 -18.53
CA ALA A 13 -15.35 8.53 -19.49
C ALA A 13 -16.82 8.75 -19.07
N LYS A 14 -17.49 7.71 -18.56
CA LYS A 14 -18.85 7.79 -18.00
C LYS A 14 -18.92 8.70 -16.78
N LEU A 15 -17.96 8.58 -15.87
CA LEU A 15 -17.83 9.47 -14.72
C LEU A 15 -17.71 10.94 -15.15
N ARG A 16 -16.88 11.23 -16.17
CA ARG A 16 -16.73 12.60 -16.72
C ARG A 16 -18.00 13.14 -17.37
N ARG A 17 -18.91 12.28 -17.81
CA ARG A 17 -20.24 12.65 -18.33
C ARG A 17 -21.29 12.88 -17.23
N GLY A 18 -20.91 12.73 -15.95
CA GLY A 18 -21.77 13.02 -14.80
C GLY A 18 -22.36 11.78 -14.11
N GLU A 19 -22.00 10.56 -14.51
CA GLU A 19 -22.42 9.32 -13.84
C GLU A 19 -21.59 9.11 -12.55
N ASN A 20 -21.88 9.88 -11.50
CA ASN A 20 -21.07 9.89 -10.26
C ASN A 20 -21.01 8.53 -9.54
N GLU A 21 -22.05 7.70 -9.68
CA GLU A 21 -22.15 6.35 -9.12
C GLU A 21 -21.03 5.41 -9.60
N VAL A 22 -20.40 5.74 -10.74
CA VAL A 22 -19.25 4.99 -11.27
C VAL A 22 -18.03 5.11 -10.33
N THR A 23 -17.91 6.20 -9.57
CA THR A 23 -16.83 6.37 -8.59
C THR A 23 -16.85 5.25 -7.56
N ASP A 24 -18.01 4.97 -6.96
CA ASP A 24 -18.15 3.93 -5.93
C ASP A 24 -17.85 2.54 -6.50
N TYR A 25 -18.25 2.30 -7.75
CA TYR A 25 -17.91 1.06 -8.45
C TYR A 25 -16.40 0.91 -8.65
N ILE A 26 -15.71 1.93 -9.16
CA ILE A 26 -14.25 1.89 -9.35
C ILE A 26 -13.54 1.72 -8.00
N LEU A 27 -13.98 2.44 -6.97
CA LEU A 27 -13.43 2.32 -5.62
C LEU A 27 -13.52 0.89 -5.09
N GLU A 28 -14.68 0.23 -5.25
CA GLU A 28 -14.83 -1.17 -4.80
C GLU A 28 -14.06 -2.15 -5.70
N LYS A 29 -14.03 -1.93 -7.03
CA LYS A 29 -13.26 -2.72 -8.00
C LYS A 29 -11.77 -2.74 -7.68
N TYR A 30 -11.20 -1.60 -7.29
CA TYR A 30 -9.77 -1.43 -7.01
C TYR A 30 -9.38 -1.58 -5.53
N LYS A 31 -10.34 -1.70 -4.63
CA LYS A 31 -10.10 -1.94 -3.20
C LYS A 31 -9.21 -3.16 -2.92
N PRO A 32 -9.30 -4.30 -3.64
CA PRO A 32 -8.36 -5.41 -3.48
C PRO A 32 -6.92 -5.02 -3.83
N LEU A 33 -6.71 -4.17 -4.86
CA LEU A 33 -5.39 -3.65 -5.20
C LEU A 33 -4.82 -2.78 -4.07
N VAL A 34 -5.63 -1.85 -3.55
CA VAL A 34 -5.25 -1.02 -2.39
C VAL A 34 -4.85 -1.91 -1.21
N ARG A 35 -5.67 -2.91 -0.86
CA ARG A 35 -5.39 -3.86 0.21
C ARG A 35 -4.10 -4.65 -0.03
N LYS A 36 -3.88 -5.14 -1.25
CA LYS A 36 -2.66 -5.86 -1.62
C LYS A 36 -1.42 -5.01 -1.35
N ARG A 37 -1.45 -3.74 -1.74
CA ARG A 37 -0.33 -2.79 -1.51
C ARG A 37 -0.18 -2.46 -0.02
N THR A 38 -1.26 -2.23 0.72
CA THR A 38 -1.21 -1.91 2.16
C THR A 38 -0.79 -3.08 3.03
N ASN A 39 -1.22 -4.30 2.70
CA ASN A 39 -0.93 -5.51 3.47
C ASN A 39 0.58 -5.83 3.47
N ALA A 40 1.26 -5.62 2.35
CA ALA A 40 2.71 -5.72 2.29
C ALA A 40 3.40 -4.71 3.24
N MET A 41 2.91 -3.48 3.30
CA MET A 41 3.45 -2.42 4.17
C MET A 41 3.16 -2.64 5.66
N TYR A 42 2.01 -3.23 5.98
CA TYR A 42 1.67 -3.62 7.35
C TYR A 42 2.70 -4.61 7.93
N LEU A 43 3.06 -5.63 7.14
CA LEU A 43 4.08 -6.60 7.54
C LEU A 43 5.42 -5.94 7.81
N MET A 44 5.74 -4.86 7.10
CA MET A 44 6.97 -4.11 7.29
C MET A 44 6.98 -3.22 8.54
N GLY A 45 5.83 -3.04 9.22
CA GLY A 45 5.73 -2.29 10.48
C GLY A 45 4.67 -1.17 10.49
N GLY A 46 3.92 -0.99 9.41
CA GLY A 46 2.85 0.01 9.31
C GLY A 46 1.62 -0.27 10.20
N GLU A 47 0.74 0.73 10.33
CA GLU A 47 -0.59 0.60 10.92
C GLU A 47 -1.63 0.48 9.78
N THR A 48 -2.47 -0.55 9.82
CA THR A 48 -3.29 -0.98 8.68
C THR A 48 -4.43 -0.05 8.32
N GLU A 49 -5.14 0.48 9.33
CA GLU A 49 -6.35 1.26 9.07
C GLU A 49 -6.01 2.62 8.46
N ASP A 50 -4.98 3.28 9.00
CA ASP A 50 -4.42 4.52 8.44
C ASP A 50 -3.92 4.30 7.00
N LEU A 51 -3.18 3.21 6.76
CA LEU A 51 -2.64 2.94 5.42
C LEU A 51 -3.73 2.60 4.40
N ILE A 52 -4.77 1.87 4.77
CA ILE A 52 -5.87 1.58 3.84
C ILE A 52 -6.58 2.86 3.43
N GLN A 53 -6.86 3.77 4.38
CA GLN A 53 -7.47 5.06 4.06
C GLN A 53 -6.58 5.88 3.11
N GLU A 54 -5.28 5.94 3.39
CA GLU A 54 -4.32 6.62 2.53
C GLU A 54 -4.24 6.00 1.14
N GLY A 55 -4.25 4.67 1.03
CA GLY A 55 -4.30 3.99 -0.27
C GLY A 55 -5.58 4.31 -1.05
N MET A 56 -6.74 4.39 -0.37
CA MET A 56 -8.00 4.79 -0.99
C MET A 56 -7.99 6.26 -1.43
N ILE A 57 -7.35 7.16 -0.67
CA ILE A 57 -7.13 8.56 -1.08
C ILE A 57 -6.29 8.61 -2.37
N GLY A 58 -5.25 7.78 -2.47
CA GLY A 58 -4.43 7.66 -3.68
C GLY A 58 -5.25 7.21 -4.90
N LEU A 59 -6.10 6.19 -4.72
CA LEU A 59 -7.02 5.73 -5.76
C LEU A 59 -8.03 6.81 -6.17
N PHE A 60 -8.61 7.54 -5.21
CA PHE A 60 -9.55 8.62 -5.50
C PHE A 60 -8.90 9.75 -6.31
N LYS A 61 -7.65 10.12 -5.97
CA LYS A 61 -6.86 11.06 -6.78
C LYS A 61 -6.65 10.53 -8.20
N ALA A 62 -6.37 9.23 -8.36
CA ALA A 62 -6.23 8.63 -9.69
C ALA A 62 -7.52 8.76 -10.51
N ILE A 63 -8.69 8.46 -9.93
CA ILE A 63 -10.01 8.61 -10.58
C ILE A 63 -10.22 10.07 -11.03
N ARG A 64 -9.82 11.04 -10.20
CA ARG A 64 -9.97 12.46 -10.50
C ARG A 64 -9.00 12.95 -11.57
N ASP A 65 -7.76 12.50 -11.55
CA ASP A 65 -6.65 13.11 -12.29
C ASP A 65 -6.25 12.34 -13.57
N TYR A 66 -6.76 11.13 -13.78
CA TYR A 66 -6.45 10.32 -14.96
C TYR A 66 -6.85 11.01 -16.27
N GLN A 67 -5.92 10.99 -17.24
CA GLN A 67 -6.06 11.53 -18.59
C GLN A 67 -5.63 10.48 -19.61
N GLU A 68 -6.60 9.94 -20.37
CA GLU A 68 -6.39 8.86 -21.35
C GLU A 68 -5.36 9.21 -22.44
N GLU A 69 -5.28 10.49 -22.84
CA GLU A 69 -4.33 10.95 -23.87
C GLU A 69 -2.87 10.97 -23.40
N ARG A 70 -2.62 10.93 -22.08
CA ARG A 70 -1.28 11.06 -21.49
C ARG A 70 -0.76 9.79 -20.83
N GLU A 71 -1.66 8.94 -20.36
CA GLU A 71 -1.36 7.81 -19.49
C GLU A 71 -1.65 6.48 -20.19
N ALA A 72 -0.79 5.47 -19.99
CA ALA A 72 -0.90 4.21 -20.72
C ALA A 72 -2.18 3.41 -20.42
N SER A 73 -2.60 3.35 -19.15
CA SER A 73 -3.91 2.82 -18.74
C SER A 73 -4.28 3.30 -17.34
N PHE A 74 -5.57 3.33 -17.03
CA PHE A 74 -6.04 3.73 -15.70
C PHE A 74 -5.47 2.82 -14.61
N TYR A 75 -5.33 1.52 -14.87
CA TYR A 75 -4.76 0.58 -13.92
C TYR A 75 -3.35 0.98 -13.45
N HIS A 76 -2.44 1.27 -14.39
CA HIS A 76 -1.06 1.63 -14.05
C HIS A 76 -1.00 2.99 -13.32
N PHE A 77 -1.82 3.95 -13.76
CA PHE A 77 -1.91 5.26 -13.13
C PHE A 77 -2.45 5.16 -11.70
N ALA A 78 -3.52 4.39 -11.49
CA ALA A 78 -4.08 4.13 -10.17
C ALA A 78 -3.07 3.46 -9.24
N GLU A 79 -2.36 2.44 -9.72
CA GLU A 79 -1.30 1.79 -8.96
C GLU A 79 -0.19 2.76 -8.54
N LEU A 80 0.24 3.63 -9.45
CA LEU A 80 1.24 4.66 -9.17
C LEU A 80 0.77 5.62 -8.07
N CYS A 81 -0.44 6.16 -8.19
CA CYS A 81 -1.03 7.08 -7.21
C CYS A 81 -1.20 6.43 -5.83
N ILE A 82 -1.68 5.19 -5.78
CA ILE A 82 -1.82 4.41 -4.54
C ILE A 82 -0.45 4.25 -3.87
N ASN A 83 0.56 3.78 -4.61
CA ASN A 83 1.89 3.56 -4.05
C ASN A 83 2.52 4.86 -3.51
N ARG A 84 2.37 5.98 -4.23
CA ARG A 84 2.86 7.30 -3.79
C ARG A 84 2.21 7.77 -2.49
N GLN A 85 0.89 7.64 -2.39
CA GLN A 85 0.14 8.06 -1.20
C GLN A 85 0.52 7.20 0.02
N LEU A 86 0.61 5.89 -0.18
CA LEU A 86 1.03 4.95 0.86
C LEU A 86 2.46 5.20 1.36
N TYR A 87 3.41 5.42 0.45
CA TYR A 87 4.79 5.71 0.81
C TYR A 87 4.92 7.01 1.61
N SER A 88 4.19 8.06 1.20
CA SER A 88 4.14 9.34 1.91
C SER A 88 3.57 9.18 3.32
N ALA A 89 2.50 8.40 3.48
CA ALA A 89 1.89 8.11 4.79
C ALA A 89 2.83 7.33 5.71
N LEU A 90 3.53 6.31 5.17
CA LEU A 90 4.54 5.55 5.91
C LEU A 90 5.66 6.45 6.43
N GLN A 91 6.21 7.32 5.58
CA GLN A 91 7.26 8.25 5.99
C GLN A 91 6.77 9.20 7.09
N ALA A 92 5.56 9.74 6.95
CA ALA A 92 4.97 10.63 7.94
C ALA A 92 4.76 9.92 9.30
N SER A 93 4.28 8.67 9.29
CA SER A 93 4.11 7.85 10.50
C SER A 93 5.44 7.55 11.19
N ASN A 94 6.48 7.18 10.42
CA ASN A 94 7.81 6.95 10.96
C ASN A 94 8.42 8.23 11.57
N ARG A 95 8.26 9.40 10.93
CA ARG A 95 8.71 10.68 11.51
C ARG A 95 8.02 11.00 12.82
N LYS A 96 6.71 10.76 12.94
CA LYS A 96 5.94 10.97 14.18
C LYS A 96 6.37 10.02 15.29
N LYS A 97 6.63 8.73 14.97
CA LYS A 97 7.14 7.74 15.95
C LYS A 97 8.55 8.04 16.44
N HIS A 98 9.36 8.73 15.63
CA HIS A 98 10.71 9.16 15.98
C HIS A 98 10.79 10.63 16.44
N GLN A 99 9.66 11.33 16.54
CA GLN A 99 9.60 12.75 16.92
C GLN A 99 10.10 13.02 18.35
N PRO A 100 9.85 12.18 19.39
CA PRO A 100 10.34 12.45 20.74
C PRO A 100 11.87 12.53 20.86
N LEU A 101 12.61 11.92 19.92
CA LEU A 101 14.08 11.99 19.86
C LEU A 101 14.62 13.26 19.17
N ASN A 102 13.77 13.98 18.43
CA ASN A 102 14.13 15.22 17.72
C ASN A 102 13.56 16.50 18.37
N THR A 103 12.62 16.40 19.32
CA THR A 103 11.99 17.58 19.93
C THR A 103 12.91 18.36 20.88
N TYR A 104 14.12 17.87 21.20
CA TYR A 104 15.04 18.63 22.06
C TYR A 104 15.92 19.64 21.32
N ILE A 105 15.93 19.66 19.98
CA ILE A 105 16.74 20.59 19.20
C ILE A 105 15.95 21.09 17.99
N SER A 106 15.11 22.11 18.18
CA SER A 106 15.07 23.31 17.33
C SER A 106 13.99 24.26 17.83
N PHE A 107 14.38 25.15 18.76
CA PHE A 107 13.69 26.41 19.01
C PHE A 107 14.57 27.52 18.40
N SER A 108 14.81 27.48 17.09
CA SER A 108 15.41 28.60 16.37
C SER A 108 15.13 28.51 14.88
N SER A 109 14.58 29.59 14.34
CA SER A 109 14.47 29.93 12.90
C SER A 109 13.38 29.14 12.18
N GLY A 110 12.39 29.72 11.52
CA GLY A 110 12.11 31.10 11.11
C GLY A 110 11.06 30.96 10.01
N GLU A 111 10.04 31.81 10.02
CA GLU A 111 8.95 31.79 9.05
C GLU A 111 9.46 31.92 7.62
N SER A 112 9.02 31.03 6.72
CA SER A 112 9.06 31.22 5.27
C SER A 112 7.97 30.37 4.63
N ASP A 113 6.84 31.03 4.41
CA ASP A 113 5.79 30.68 3.47
C ASP A 113 6.38 30.76 2.05
N ASP A 114 6.63 29.61 1.42
CA ASP A 114 6.65 29.52 -0.04
C ASP A 114 6.34 28.08 -0.49
N GLY A 115 5.17 27.92 -1.11
CA GLY A 115 4.65 26.67 -1.67
C GLY A 115 5.39 26.28 -2.95
N VAL A 116 6.69 25.98 -2.82
CA VAL A 116 7.52 25.52 -3.94
C VAL A 116 7.29 24.03 -4.15
N LYS A 117 6.60 23.72 -5.26
CA LYS A 117 6.44 22.44 -5.95
C LYS A 117 7.47 21.36 -5.57
N VAL A 118 7.12 20.57 -4.56
CA VAL A 118 7.83 19.32 -4.20
C VAL A 118 7.50 18.19 -5.19
N GLU A 119 6.55 18.43 -6.10
CA GLU A 119 6.11 17.46 -7.12
C GLU A 119 7.13 17.27 -8.25
N ASP A 120 7.88 18.30 -8.64
CA ASP A 120 8.85 18.20 -9.76
C ASP A 120 10.21 17.61 -9.35
N ALA A 121 10.60 17.75 -8.07
CA ALA A 121 11.88 17.22 -7.58
C ALA A 121 11.87 15.70 -7.32
N LEU A 122 10.68 15.09 -7.24
CA LEU A 122 10.51 13.64 -7.04
C LEU A 122 10.36 12.86 -8.35
N LEU A 123 10.19 13.55 -9.48
CA LEU A 123 10.07 12.95 -10.82
C LEU A 123 11.43 12.52 -11.42
N GLY A 124 12.54 12.80 -10.74
CA GLY A 124 13.90 12.52 -11.20
C GLY A 124 14.55 11.24 -10.67
N GLN A 125 13.89 10.45 -9.81
CA GLN A 125 14.37 9.12 -9.46
C GLN A 125 13.44 8.07 -10.04
N SER A 126 13.58 7.87 -11.36
CA SER A 126 13.37 6.53 -11.90
C SER A 126 14.30 5.61 -11.10
N GLN A 127 13.76 4.80 -10.19
CA GLN A 127 14.55 3.74 -9.56
C GLN A 127 15.23 2.99 -10.72
N SER A 128 16.55 2.95 -10.73
CA SER A 128 17.25 2.38 -11.87
C SER A 128 16.82 0.92 -12.03
N PRO A 129 16.77 0.35 -13.24
CA PRO A 129 16.42 -1.05 -13.44
C PRO A 129 17.25 -1.99 -12.55
N GLU A 130 18.52 -1.63 -12.26
CA GLU A 130 19.36 -2.37 -11.33
C GLU A 130 18.86 -2.31 -9.88
N GLN A 131 18.38 -1.15 -9.41
CA GLN A 131 17.80 -1.01 -8.07
C GLN A 131 16.52 -1.84 -7.91
N LEU A 132 15.66 -1.87 -8.93
CA LEU A 132 14.45 -2.70 -8.93
C LEU A 132 14.74 -4.20 -8.95
N VAL A 133 15.84 -4.63 -9.60
CA VAL A 133 16.28 -6.04 -9.61
C VAL A 133 16.87 -6.43 -8.25
N ILE A 134 17.71 -5.59 -7.66
CA ILE A 134 18.28 -5.83 -6.32
C ILE A 134 17.18 -5.88 -5.26
N GLU A 135 16.19 -4.98 -5.30
CA GLU A 135 15.05 -5.00 -4.38
C GLU A 135 14.21 -6.26 -4.53
N LYS A 136 14.05 -6.80 -5.75
CA LYS A 136 13.37 -8.09 -5.98
C LYS A 136 14.15 -9.27 -5.40
N GLU A 137 15.45 -9.36 -5.60
CA GLU A 137 16.26 -10.46 -5.06
C GLU A 137 16.29 -10.46 -3.54
N VAL A 138 16.44 -9.29 -2.93
CA VAL A 138 16.38 -9.10 -1.47
C VAL A 138 14.99 -9.46 -0.93
N TRP A 139 13.93 -9.09 -1.65
CA TRP A 139 12.57 -9.43 -1.27
C TRP A 139 12.28 -10.93 -1.34
N GLU A 140 12.72 -11.60 -2.41
CA GLU A 140 12.52 -13.04 -2.60
C GLU A 140 13.32 -13.86 -1.58
N ASP A 141 14.55 -13.46 -1.26
CA ASP A 141 15.35 -14.07 -0.19
C ASP A 141 14.68 -13.87 1.18
N PHE A 142 14.26 -12.65 1.50
CA PHE A 142 13.53 -12.35 2.73
C PHE A 142 12.25 -13.20 2.85
N LYS A 143 11.50 -13.33 1.74
CA LYS A 143 10.28 -14.13 1.67
C LYS A 143 10.56 -15.63 1.86
N GLN A 144 11.63 -16.17 1.27
CA GLN A 144 12.03 -17.56 1.50
C GLN A 144 12.39 -17.82 2.97
N ARG A 145 13.20 -16.94 3.56
CA ARG A 145 13.59 -17.03 4.98
C ARG A 145 12.37 -16.93 5.90
N LEU A 146 11.44 -16.03 5.60
CA LEU A 146 10.19 -15.89 6.35
C LEU A 146 9.35 -17.18 6.26
N ASN A 147 9.15 -17.71 5.05
CA ASN A 147 8.35 -18.93 4.84
C ASN A 147 8.89 -20.13 5.62
N GLY A 148 10.22 -20.23 5.77
CA GLY A 148 10.87 -21.27 6.59
C GLY A 148 10.61 -21.16 8.09
N ARG A 149 10.28 -19.97 8.61
CA ARG A 149 9.97 -19.72 10.04
C ARG A 149 8.47 -19.77 10.35
N LEU A 150 7.63 -19.72 9.32
CA LEU A 150 6.17 -19.78 9.47
C LEU A 150 5.70 -21.24 9.52
N SER A 151 4.69 -21.50 10.35
CA SER A 151 3.96 -22.77 10.30
C SER A 151 3.22 -22.90 8.95
N LYS A 152 2.80 -24.12 8.59
CA LYS A 152 2.00 -24.35 7.37
C LYS A 152 0.76 -23.46 7.31
N MET A 153 0.08 -23.29 8.44
CA MET A 153 -1.09 -22.43 8.53
C MET A 153 -0.74 -20.95 8.35
N GLU A 154 0.34 -20.47 8.99
CA GLU A 154 0.79 -19.09 8.86
C GLU A 154 1.24 -18.77 7.43
N ASN A 155 1.90 -19.71 6.74
CA ASN A 155 2.25 -19.56 5.34
C ASN A 155 1.01 -19.41 4.44
N GLN A 156 -0.04 -20.19 4.68
CA GLN A 156 -1.31 -20.06 3.96
C GLN A 156 -2.00 -18.72 4.25
N VAL A 157 -2.05 -18.32 5.53
CA VAL A 157 -2.60 -17.02 5.93
C VAL A 157 -1.82 -15.87 5.28
N LEU A 158 -0.49 -15.93 5.30
CA LEU A 158 0.37 -14.92 4.70
C LEU A 158 0.13 -14.81 3.19
N ALA A 159 0.01 -15.93 2.49
CA ALA A 159 -0.25 -15.95 1.05
C ALA A 159 -1.57 -15.23 0.72
N PHE A 160 -2.69 -15.65 1.32
CA PHE A 160 -3.98 -15.00 1.06
C PHE A 160 -3.99 -13.52 1.48
N TYR A 161 -3.29 -13.18 2.57
CA TYR A 161 -3.18 -11.81 3.03
C TYR A 161 -2.41 -10.93 2.03
N LEU A 162 -1.28 -11.43 1.50
CA LEU A 162 -0.52 -10.75 0.45
C LEU A 162 -1.26 -10.67 -0.89
N ASP A 163 -2.25 -11.53 -1.12
CA ASP A 163 -3.16 -11.43 -2.27
C ASP A 163 -4.25 -10.36 -2.09
N GLY A 164 -4.24 -9.61 -0.99
CA GLY A 164 -5.16 -8.49 -0.73
C GLY A 164 -6.46 -8.89 -0.01
N ASN A 165 -6.55 -10.15 0.46
CA ASN A 165 -7.69 -10.58 1.27
C ASN A 165 -7.62 -9.99 2.68
N ASN A 166 -8.77 -9.59 3.22
CA ASN A 166 -8.89 -9.23 4.63
C ASN A 166 -9.05 -10.49 5.50
N TYR A 167 -8.81 -10.37 6.81
CA TYR A 167 -8.82 -11.53 7.72
C TYR A 167 -10.18 -12.27 7.77
N ILE A 168 -11.30 -11.60 7.48
CA ILE A 168 -12.63 -12.23 7.40
C ILE A 168 -12.73 -13.09 6.14
N GLN A 169 -12.26 -12.58 5.00
CA GLN A 169 -12.20 -13.33 3.73
C GLN A 169 -11.28 -14.55 3.86
N ILE A 170 -10.10 -14.38 4.47
CA ILE A 170 -9.17 -15.50 4.71
C ILE A 170 -9.80 -16.55 5.63
N ALA A 171 -10.54 -16.12 6.65
CA ALA A 171 -11.24 -17.03 7.56
C ALA A 171 -12.26 -17.89 6.81
N GLN A 172 -13.00 -17.30 5.88
CA GLN A 172 -13.93 -18.02 5.00
C GLN A 172 -13.18 -18.98 4.06
N LEU A 173 -12.14 -18.51 3.36
CA LEU A 173 -11.35 -19.30 2.42
C LEU A 173 -10.70 -20.52 3.08
N MET A 174 -10.24 -20.38 4.32
CA MET A 174 -9.57 -21.43 5.07
C MET A 174 -10.52 -22.27 5.94
N ASN A 175 -11.81 -21.94 5.96
CA ASN A 175 -12.80 -22.52 6.87
C ASN A 175 -12.34 -22.48 8.35
N LYS A 176 -11.92 -21.30 8.80
CA LYS A 176 -11.44 -21.01 10.16
C LYS A 176 -12.21 -19.82 10.75
N SER A 177 -12.05 -19.59 12.05
CA SER A 177 -12.62 -18.40 12.69
C SER A 177 -11.79 -17.15 12.37
N PRO A 178 -12.40 -15.95 12.26
CA PRO A 178 -11.67 -14.69 12.07
C PRO A 178 -10.60 -14.45 13.15
N LYS A 179 -10.88 -14.83 14.41
CA LYS A 179 -9.93 -14.78 15.52
C LYS A 179 -8.69 -15.65 15.29
N SER A 180 -8.86 -16.82 14.67
CA SER A 180 -7.75 -17.72 14.38
C SER A 180 -6.81 -17.14 13.32
N ILE A 181 -7.37 -16.46 12.31
CA ILE A 181 -6.60 -15.76 11.27
C ILE A 181 -5.89 -14.53 11.85
N ASP A 182 -6.58 -13.72 12.63
CA ASP A 182 -5.97 -12.55 13.30
C ASP A 182 -4.77 -12.97 14.17
N ASN A 183 -4.94 -14.00 15.00
CA ASN A 183 -3.84 -14.56 15.80
C ASN A 183 -2.67 -15.03 14.93
N ALA A 184 -2.93 -15.61 13.75
CA ALA A 184 -1.87 -16.01 12.83
C ALA A 184 -1.14 -14.78 12.25
N LEU A 185 -1.86 -13.74 11.83
CA LEU A 185 -1.28 -12.48 11.35
C LEU A 185 -0.41 -11.80 12.43
N GLN A 186 -0.87 -11.80 13.69
CA GLN A 186 -0.09 -11.28 14.81
C GLN A 186 1.23 -12.04 15.00
N ARG A 187 1.21 -13.39 14.96
CA ARG A 187 2.42 -14.21 15.07
C ARG A 187 3.36 -14.01 13.88
N ILE A 188 2.84 -13.92 12.66
CA ILE A 188 3.63 -13.60 11.46
C ILE A 188 4.36 -12.27 11.65
N ARG A 189 3.65 -11.23 12.10
CA ARG A 189 4.23 -9.90 12.35
C ARG A 189 5.34 -9.94 13.40
N GLN A 190 5.15 -10.70 14.48
CA GLN A 190 6.19 -10.88 15.51
C GLN A 190 7.45 -11.55 14.93
N LYS A 191 7.29 -12.59 14.12
CA LYS A 191 8.42 -13.28 13.46
C LYS A 191 9.16 -12.38 12.47
N VAL A 192 8.43 -11.59 11.68
CA VAL A 192 9.02 -10.57 10.80
C VAL A 192 9.84 -9.55 11.61
N LYS A 193 9.30 -9.09 12.75
CA LYS A 193 10.00 -8.14 13.63
C LYS A 193 11.30 -8.74 14.19
N GLN A 194 11.27 -10.01 14.61
CA GLN A 194 12.47 -10.72 15.11
C GLN A 194 13.54 -10.86 14.03
N MET A 195 13.16 -11.26 12.81
CA MET A 195 14.08 -11.36 11.67
C MET A 195 14.80 -10.03 11.39
N LYS A 196 14.05 -8.91 11.40
CA LYS A 196 14.65 -7.58 11.20
C LYS A 196 15.60 -7.15 12.33
N GLN A 197 15.44 -7.68 13.53
CA GLN A 197 16.35 -7.40 14.66
C GLN A 197 17.64 -8.22 14.54
N GLU A 198 17.54 -9.48 14.12
CA GLU A 198 18.68 -10.36 13.86
C GLU A 198 19.59 -9.84 12.73
N GLU A 199 19.04 -9.19 11.71
CA GLU A 199 19.83 -8.58 10.63
C GLU A 199 20.58 -7.29 11.05
N ARG A 200 20.23 -6.71 12.21
CA ARG A 200 20.83 -5.47 12.71
C ARG A 200 21.87 -5.68 13.82
N GLY A 201 22.00 -6.90 14.33
CA GLY A 201 22.97 -7.29 15.36
C GLY A 201 24.13 -8.05 14.75
#